data_AF-K1TQQ2-F1
#
_entry.id   AF-K1TQQ2-F1
#
_cell.length_a   1.000
_cell.length_b   1.000
_cell.length_c   1.000
_cell.angle_alpha   90.00
_cell.angle_beta   90.00
_cell.angle_gamma   90.00
#
_symmetry.space_group_name_H-M   'P 1'
#
loop_
_entity.id
_entity.type
_entity.pdbx_description
1 polymer ?
#
loop_
_entity_poly.entity_id
_entity_poly.type
_entity_poly.pdbx_seq_one_letter_code
_entity_poly.pdbx_strand_id
1 'polypeptide(L)'
;QGQGWQCAGLGRATNWKETSRPRRINCSRYDLGNQHFDDYCTTHLIRTAVVNELLLEAIKEVCDYAQNNEAEFMAQVCSASEDRQAKAAKAIRQRKQRSEKRTDELSRLIRKLYEDNVNGRLSDKLFEQMLHDFEAELEGLTDSITQDQQELDRISRETVNAEKFLALVKKYTDFSELTPAMINEFVEKILVHQAEGKGASRTQEVEIFFNFIGKVEIPRKEIELTEEEKAALAEQERRRAKKAEYNRRYMEKKRRQWKEQQEREKEQQEALELPAASTEKGERIA
;
A
#
# COMPACT_ATOMS: atom_id res chain seq x y z
N GLN A 1 -11.02 3.96 -15.49
CA GLN A 1 -9.56 4.18 -15.44
C GLN A 1 -9.14 3.97 -13.98
N GLY A 2 -8.12 3.14 -13.76
CA GLY A 2 -7.82 2.52 -12.47
C GLY A 2 -7.46 3.55 -11.40
N GLN A 3 -8.03 3.38 -10.20
CA GLN A 3 -7.90 4.37 -9.14
C GLN A 3 -7.08 3.83 -7.99
N GLY A 4 -6.26 4.68 -7.36
CA GLY A 4 -5.99 4.82 -5.91
C GLY A 4 -5.66 3.63 -5.00
N TRP A 5 -5.76 2.38 -5.45
CA TRP A 5 -5.54 1.21 -4.63
C TRP A 5 -4.05 0.90 -4.59
N GLN A 6 -3.43 0.88 -3.42
CA GLN A 6 -2.00 0.56 -3.29
C GLN A 6 -1.82 -0.59 -2.30
N CYS A 7 -0.91 -1.52 -2.64
CA CYS A 7 -0.47 -2.53 -1.69
C CYS A 7 0.55 -1.87 -0.75
N ALA A 8 0.34 -2.01 0.56
CA ALA A 8 1.24 -1.44 1.57
C ALA A 8 2.60 -2.18 1.67
N GLY A 9 2.73 -3.35 1.04
CA GLY A 9 3.95 -4.16 1.04
C GLY A 9 5.06 -3.69 0.10
N LEU A 10 5.59 -2.46 0.29
CA LEU A 10 6.77 -1.84 -0.39
C LEU A 10 6.47 -0.75 -1.44
N GLY A 11 5.78 0.32 -1.03
CA GLY A 11 6.11 1.69 -1.47
C GLY A 11 5.94 2.07 -2.95
N ARG A 12 5.23 1.29 -3.78
CA ARG A 12 4.86 1.68 -5.15
C ARG A 12 3.36 1.49 -5.39
N ALA A 13 2.72 2.53 -5.96
CA ALA A 13 1.32 2.47 -6.37
C ALA A 13 1.14 1.45 -7.49
N THR A 14 0.40 0.38 -7.22
CA THR A 14 0.15 -0.70 -8.19
C THR A 14 -1.32 -0.73 -8.55
N ASN A 15 -1.64 -0.63 -9.85
CA ASN A 15 -3.02 -0.71 -10.34
C ASN A 15 -3.65 -2.07 -10.02
N TRP A 16 -4.86 -2.13 -9.45
CA TRP A 16 -5.53 -3.40 -9.18
C TRP A 16 -6.38 -3.82 -10.38
N LYS A 17 -6.45 -5.14 -10.63
CA LYS A 17 -7.28 -5.71 -11.69
C LYS A 17 -8.58 -6.22 -11.08
N GLU A 18 -9.70 -5.73 -11.58
CA GLU A 18 -11.02 -6.29 -11.25
C GLU A 18 -11.21 -7.59 -12.02
N THR A 19 -11.51 -8.68 -11.31
CA THR A 19 -11.80 -9.98 -11.93
C THR A 19 -13.30 -10.20 -12.08
N SER A 20 -13.70 -10.83 -13.18
CA SER A 20 -15.08 -10.76 -13.69
C SER A 20 -16.10 -11.55 -12.89
N ARG A 21 -15.71 -12.45 -11.96
CA ARG A 21 -16.59 -13.11 -10.98
C ARG A 21 -15.83 -14.09 -10.07
N PRO A 22 -16.01 -14.02 -8.73
CA PRO A 22 -16.68 -12.94 -7.98
C PRO A 22 -15.92 -11.63 -8.17
N ARG A 23 -16.61 -10.47 -8.13
CA ARG A 23 -15.95 -9.15 -8.21
C ARG A 23 -14.97 -9.02 -7.06
N ARG A 24 -13.70 -9.09 -7.41
CA ARG A 24 -12.58 -9.26 -6.51
C ARG A 24 -11.44 -8.40 -7.02
N ILE A 25 -10.81 -7.72 -6.08
CA ILE A 25 -9.73 -6.78 -6.31
C ILE A 25 -8.45 -7.54 -5.96
N ASN A 26 -7.70 -7.93 -7.00
CA ASN A 26 -6.43 -8.66 -6.90
C ASN A 26 -5.23 -7.71 -6.99
N CYS A 27 -4.24 -7.95 -6.14
CA CYS A 27 -3.02 -7.17 -6.18
C CYS A 27 -2.24 -7.49 -7.45
N SER A 28 -2.03 -6.50 -8.31
CA SER A 28 -1.29 -6.72 -9.55
C SER A 28 0.18 -7.07 -9.31
N ARG A 29 0.77 -6.69 -8.17
CA ARG A 29 2.14 -7.12 -7.83
C ARG A 29 2.20 -8.62 -7.56
N TYR A 30 1.17 -9.18 -6.93
CA TYR A 30 1.02 -10.62 -6.77
C TYR A 30 0.80 -11.30 -8.14
N ASP A 31 -0.09 -10.76 -8.97
CA ASP A 31 -0.37 -11.32 -10.30
C ASP A 31 0.85 -11.28 -11.24
N LEU A 32 1.68 -10.22 -11.17
CA LEU A 32 2.91 -10.07 -11.95
C LEU A 32 4.07 -10.88 -11.38
N GLY A 33 4.20 -10.96 -10.05
CA GLY A 33 5.20 -11.81 -9.39
C GLY A 33 5.00 -13.28 -9.73
N ASN A 34 3.74 -13.73 -9.79
CA ASN A 34 3.39 -15.10 -10.18
C ASN A 34 3.67 -15.41 -11.67
N GLN A 35 3.75 -14.40 -12.54
CA GLN A 35 4.14 -14.57 -13.95
C GLN A 35 5.66 -14.67 -14.13
N HIS A 36 6.42 -14.02 -13.24
CA HIS A 36 7.88 -13.96 -13.31
C HIS A 36 8.59 -14.83 -12.25
N PHE A 37 7.84 -15.63 -11.49
CA PHE A 37 8.35 -16.46 -10.37
C PHE A 37 9.15 -15.68 -9.32
N ASP A 38 8.79 -14.42 -9.10
CA ASP A 38 9.38 -13.56 -8.08
C ASP A 38 8.38 -13.33 -6.93
N ASP A 39 8.82 -13.58 -5.68
CA ASP A 39 8.02 -13.42 -4.47
C ASP A 39 7.99 -11.96 -3.98
N TYR A 40 7.35 -11.08 -4.73
CA TYR A 40 7.19 -9.67 -4.33
C TYR A 40 6.03 -9.44 -3.35
N CYS A 41 5.04 -10.34 -3.29
CA CYS A 41 3.91 -10.19 -2.36
C CYS A 41 3.19 -11.52 -2.11
N THR A 42 2.52 -11.66 -0.97
CA THR A 42 1.68 -12.84 -0.67
C THR A 42 0.30 -12.75 -1.33
N THR A 43 -0.46 -13.85 -1.37
CA THR A 43 -1.82 -13.85 -1.93
C THR A 43 -2.75 -12.97 -1.09
N HIS A 44 -2.92 -11.72 -1.49
CA HIS A 44 -3.87 -10.79 -0.89
C HIS A 44 -4.85 -10.29 -1.94
N LEU A 45 -6.10 -10.41 -1.55
CA LEU A 45 -7.30 -10.30 -2.36
C LEU A 45 -8.36 -9.74 -1.43
N ILE A 46 -9.06 -8.72 -1.89
CA ILE A 46 -10.20 -8.16 -1.17
C ILE A 46 -11.44 -8.17 -2.06
N ARG A 47 -12.60 -8.41 -1.46
CA ARG A 47 -13.88 -8.40 -2.19
C ARG A 47 -14.33 -6.96 -2.36
N THR A 48 -14.76 -6.59 -3.56
CA THR A 48 -15.23 -5.22 -3.85
C THR A 48 -16.38 -4.81 -2.92
N ALA A 49 -17.31 -5.73 -2.63
CA ALA A 49 -18.43 -5.47 -1.71
C ALA A 49 -17.95 -5.05 -0.30
N VAL A 50 -16.98 -5.78 0.26
CA VAL A 50 -16.45 -5.50 1.61
C VAL A 50 -15.80 -4.13 1.65
N VAL A 51 -15.07 -3.73 0.60
CA VAL A 51 -14.43 -2.41 0.62
C VAL A 51 -15.45 -1.29 0.43
N ASN A 52 -16.44 -1.48 -0.42
CA ASN A 52 -17.50 -0.48 -0.57
C ASN A 52 -18.27 -0.28 0.74
N GLU A 53 -18.52 -1.36 1.49
CA GLU A 53 -19.11 -1.30 2.84
C GLU A 53 -18.22 -0.53 3.82
N LEU A 54 -16.93 -0.88 3.90
CA LEU A 54 -15.96 -0.19 4.76
C LEU A 54 -15.79 1.29 4.42
N LEU A 55 -15.78 1.62 3.13
CA LEU A 55 -15.70 3.00 2.67
C LEU A 55 -16.94 3.78 3.04
N LEU A 56 -18.12 3.17 2.89
CA LEU A 56 -19.39 3.81 3.21
C LEU A 56 -19.51 4.07 4.72
N GLU A 57 -19.13 3.10 5.56
CA GLU A 57 -19.07 3.26 7.01
C GLU A 57 -18.07 4.36 7.41
N ALA A 58 -16.84 4.32 6.88
CA ALA A 58 -15.82 5.30 7.19
C ALA A 58 -16.21 6.72 6.73
N ILE A 59 -16.78 6.89 5.53
CA ILE A 59 -17.24 8.19 5.05
C ILE A 59 -18.36 8.72 5.95
N LYS A 60 -19.34 7.89 6.32
CA LYS A 60 -20.41 8.29 7.23
C LYS A 60 -19.87 8.73 8.59
N GLU A 61 -18.99 7.94 9.20
CA GLU A 61 -18.37 8.29 10.49
C GLU A 61 -17.64 9.64 10.42
N VAL A 62 -16.83 9.87 9.36
CA VAL A 62 -16.12 11.14 9.17
C VAL A 62 -17.09 12.30 8.96
N CYS A 63 -18.13 12.10 8.17
CA CYS A 63 -19.11 13.15 7.89
C CYS A 63 -19.92 13.50 9.14
N ASP A 64 -20.37 12.49 9.89
CA ASP A 64 -21.10 12.68 11.15
C ASP A 64 -20.21 13.39 12.18
N TYR A 65 -18.93 13.01 12.29
CA TYR A 65 -18.00 13.67 13.19
C TYR A 65 -17.72 15.11 12.77
N ALA A 66 -17.49 15.35 11.48
CA ALA A 66 -17.25 16.69 10.94
C ALA A 66 -18.47 17.61 11.12
N GLN A 67 -19.70 17.09 10.97
CA GLN A 67 -20.93 17.86 11.16
C GLN A 67 -21.19 18.18 12.64
N ASN A 68 -20.97 17.22 13.54
CA ASN A 68 -21.25 17.41 14.96
C ASN A 68 -20.17 18.24 15.67
N ASN A 69 -18.90 18.15 15.23
CA ASN A 69 -17.75 18.77 15.89
C ASN A 69 -16.86 19.53 14.88
N GLU A 70 -17.42 20.49 14.13
CA GLU A 70 -16.69 21.24 13.09
C GLU A 70 -15.37 21.83 13.62
N ALA A 71 -15.37 22.49 14.79
CA ALA A 71 -14.18 23.17 15.32
C ALA A 71 -13.07 22.21 15.77
N GLU A 72 -13.42 21.12 16.46
CA GLU A 72 -12.46 20.12 16.91
C GLU A 72 -11.88 19.34 15.73
N PHE A 73 -12.74 19.01 14.76
CA PHE A 73 -12.33 18.41 13.51
C PHE A 73 -11.33 19.30 12.75
N MET A 74 -11.63 20.59 12.58
CA MET A 74 -10.71 21.55 11.96
C MET A 74 -9.34 21.56 12.67
N ALA A 75 -9.31 21.61 14.01
CA ALA A 75 -8.06 21.61 14.76
C ALA A 75 -7.26 20.30 14.61
N GLN A 76 -7.93 19.14 14.66
CA GLN A 76 -7.29 17.83 14.48
C GLN A 76 -6.70 17.67 13.08
N VAL A 77 -7.44 18.16 12.08
CA VAL A 77 -7.05 18.07 10.67
C VAL A 77 -5.90 19.03 10.36
N CYS A 78 -5.95 20.26 10.87
CA CYS A 78 -4.87 21.24 10.73
C CYS A 78 -3.58 20.75 11.39
N SER A 79 -3.63 20.28 12.64
CA SER A 79 -2.44 19.80 13.37
C SER A 79 -1.79 18.58 12.71
N ALA A 80 -2.58 17.57 12.31
CA ALA A 80 -2.06 16.38 11.64
C ALA A 80 -1.46 16.70 10.25
N SER A 81 -2.01 17.69 9.54
CA SER A 81 -1.47 18.18 8.28
C SER A 81 -0.13 18.90 8.48
N GLU A 82 -0.07 19.83 9.43
CA GLU A 82 1.13 20.60 9.73
C GLU A 82 2.32 19.70 10.04
N ASP A 83 2.14 18.65 10.84
CA ASP A 83 3.22 17.71 11.19
C ASP A 83 3.74 16.91 9.99
N ARG A 84 2.84 16.41 9.14
CA ARG A 84 3.21 15.66 7.92
C ARG A 84 3.95 16.57 6.94
N GLN A 85 3.41 17.77 6.72
CA GLN A 85 3.98 18.75 5.81
C GLN A 85 5.27 19.35 6.32
N ALA A 86 5.41 19.62 7.63
CA ALA A 86 6.63 20.15 8.21
C ALA A 86 7.81 19.21 7.97
N LYS A 87 7.59 17.89 8.08
CA LYS A 87 8.65 16.89 7.81
C LYS A 87 9.03 16.86 6.33
N ALA A 88 8.06 16.79 5.42
CA ALA A 88 8.32 16.74 3.97
C ALA A 88 8.94 18.06 3.46
N ALA A 89 8.36 19.20 3.85
CA ALA A 89 8.82 20.53 3.46
C ALA A 89 10.19 20.88 4.06
N LYS A 90 10.55 20.37 5.25
CA LYS A 90 11.85 20.66 5.87
C LYS A 90 13.01 20.18 5.00
N ALA A 91 12.94 18.97 4.45
CA ALA A 91 14.00 18.44 3.59
C ALA A 91 14.16 19.28 2.31
N ILE A 92 13.05 19.65 1.68
CA ILE A 92 13.05 20.45 0.44
C ILE A 92 13.51 21.89 0.72
N ARG A 93 13.05 22.52 1.80
CA ARG A 93 13.53 23.84 2.23
C ARG A 93 15.03 23.84 2.50
N GLN A 94 15.55 22.79 3.13
CA GLN A 94 16.99 22.66 3.36
C GLN A 94 17.77 22.48 2.06
N ARG A 95 17.25 21.72 1.08
CA ARG A 95 17.86 21.57 -0.23
C ARG A 95 17.89 22.91 -0.99
N LYS A 96 16.75 23.59 -1.08
CA LYS A 96 16.63 24.93 -1.66
C LYS A 96 17.61 25.92 -1.03
N GLN A 97 17.69 25.98 0.30
CA GLN A 97 18.60 26.87 1.00
C GLN A 97 20.08 26.58 0.69
N ARG A 98 20.45 25.30 0.50
CA ARG A 98 21.83 24.95 0.11
C ARG A 98 22.12 25.41 -1.32
N SER A 99 21.19 25.22 -2.24
CA SER A 99 21.32 25.70 -3.61
C SER A 99 21.42 27.22 -3.67
N GLU A 100 20.57 27.95 -2.94
CA GLU A 100 20.63 29.42 -2.84
C GLU A 100 21.98 29.92 -2.28
N LYS A 101 22.49 29.29 -1.21
CA LYS A 101 23.82 29.63 -0.67
C LYS A 101 24.93 29.41 -1.69
N ARG A 102 24.85 28.33 -2.47
CA ARG A 102 25.81 28.04 -3.52
C ARG A 102 25.73 29.08 -4.64
N THR A 103 24.53 29.48 -5.04
CA THR A 103 24.31 30.58 -6.01
C THR A 103 24.92 31.90 -5.53
N ASP A 104 24.78 32.23 -4.25
CA ASP A 104 25.40 33.42 -3.64
C ASP A 104 26.93 33.34 -3.63
N GLU A 105 27.49 32.16 -3.33
CA GLU A 105 28.93 31.91 -3.37
C GLU A 105 29.48 32.07 -4.80
N LEU A 106 28.84 31.46 -5.79
CA LEU A 106 29.17 31.60 -7.21
C LEU A 106 29.13 33.07 -7.64
N SER A 107 28.09 33.81 -7.25
CA SER A 107 27.98 35.25 -7.53
C SER A 107 29.10 36.09 -6.90
N ARG A 108 29.67 35.67 -5.78
CA ARG A 108 30.86 36.31 -5.19
C ARG A 108 32.14 35.90 -5.91
N LEU A 109 32.26 34.63 -6.31
CA LEU A 109 33.41 34.12 -7.05
C LEU A 109 33.52 34.76 -8.42
N ILE A 110 32.40 34.87 -9.16
CA ILE A 110 32.33 35.53 -10.46
C ILE A 110 32.80 36.99 -10.34
N ARG A 111 32.33 37.75 -9.34
CA ARG A 111 32.79 39.13 -9.10
C ARG A 111 34.31 39.22 -8.90
N LYS A 112 34.89 38.34 -8.08
CA LYS A 112 36.34 38.28 -7.89
C LYS A 112 37.08 37.88 -9.17
N LEU A 113 36.51 36.96 -9.94
CA LEU A 113 37.05 36.52 -11.23
C LEU A 113 37.20 37.70 -12.20
N TYR A 114 36.17 38.55 -12.28
CA TYR A 114 36.20 39.78 -13.08
C TYR A 114 37.26 40.76 -12.57
N GLU A 115 37.36 40.97 -11.25
CA GLU A 115 38.39 41.83 -10.65
C GLU A 115 39.82 41.37 -11.01
N ASP A 116 40.10 40.07 -10.89
CA ASP A 116 41.42 39.51 -11.21
C ASP A 116 41.74 39.56 -12.72
N ASN A 117 40.72 39.47 -13.59
CA ASN A 117 40.88 39.63 -15.03
C ASN A 117 41.25 41.07 -15.40
N VAL A 118 40.54 42.08 -14.85
CA VAL A 118 40.83 43.51 -15.09
C VAL A 118 42.21 43.90 -14.57
N ASN A 119 42.67 43.27 -13.49
CA ASN A 119 44.03 43.45 -12.95
C ASN A 119 45.12 42.74 -13.77
N GLY A 120 44.78 42.05 -14.87
CA GLY A 120 45.72 41.37 -15.76
C GLY A 120 46.40 40.14 -15.14
N ARG A 121 45.87 39.62 -14.02
CA ARG A 121 46.41 38.43 -13.33
C ARG A 121 45.99 37.13 -14.00
N LEU A 122 44.98 37.20 -14.87
CA LEU A 122 44.38 36.07 -15.56
C LEU A 122 44.40 36.31 -17.07
N SER A 123 44.51 35.23 -17.85
CA SER A 123 44.38 35.32 -19.32
C SER A 123 42.91 35.24 -19.73
N ASP A 124 42.53 36.01 -20.75
CA ASP A 124 41.14 36.07 -21.22
C ASP A 124 40.57 34.68 -21.56
N LYS A 125 41.38 33.79 -22.12
CA LYS A 125 40.96 32.40 -22.43
C LYS A 125 40.59 31.59 -21.19
N LEU A 126 41.34 31.75 -20.10
CA LEU A 126 41.07 31.02 -18.86
C LEU A 126 39.86 31.63 -18.13
N PHE A 127 39.69 32.95 -18.25
CA PHE A 127 38.52 33.67 -17.74
C PHE A 127 37.23 33.18 -18.40
N GLU A 128 37.19 33.14 -19.73
CA GLU A 128 36.04 32.65 -20.50
C GLU A 128 35.65 31.22 -20.12
N GLN A 129 36.64 30.32 -19.96
CA GLN A 129 36.38 28.94 -19.59
C GLN A 129 35.77 28.82 -18.19
N MET A 130 36.33 29.49 -17.19
CA MET A 130 35.79 29.43 -15.82
C MET A 130 34.42 30.13 -15.71
N LEU A 131 34.20 31.21 -16.47
CA LEU A 131 32.90 31.88 -16.50
C LEU A 131 31.83 30.94 -17.07
N HIS A 132 32.13 30.26 -18.18
CA HIS A 132 31.23 29.26 -18.76
C HIS A 132 30.89 28.14 -17.76
N ASP A 133 31.88 27.62 -17.03
CA ASP A 133 31.63 26.58 -16.02
C ASP A 133 30.74 27.08 -14.87
N PHE A 134 30.94 28.33 -14.42
CA PHE A 134 30.08 28.94 -13.41
C PHE A 134 28.67 29.24 -13.92
N GLU A 135 28.52 29.68 -15.17
CA GLU A 135 27.21 29.89 -15.80
C GLU A 135 26.43 28.57 -15.91
N ALA A 136 27.08 27.49 -16.32
CA ALA A 136 26.48 26.16 -16.37
C ALA A 136 26.05 25.67 -14.96
N GLU A 137 26.87 25.90 -13.93
CA GLU A 137 26.50 25.57 -12.55
C GLU A 137 25.33 26.42 -12.04
N LEU A 138 25.30 27.73 -12.36
CA LEU A 138 24.20 28.63 -12.01
C LEU A 138 22.88 28.23 -12.66
N GLU A 139 22.89 27.82 -13.93
CA GLU A 139 21.70 27.33 -14.63
C GLU A 139 21.14 26.09 -13.92
N GLY A 140 21.99 25.09 -13.66
CA GLY A 140 21.59 23.87 -12.95
C GLY A 140 21.06 24.12 -11.53
N LEU A 141 21.66 25.07 -10.79
CA LEU A 141 21.18 25.46 -9.46
C LEU A 141 19.85 26.20 -9.54
N THR A 142 19.66 27.07 -10.53
CA THR A 142 18.41 27.80 -10.74
C THR A 142 17.27 26.85 -11.07
N ASP A 143 17.52 25.85 -11.93
CA ASP A 143 16.56 24.79 -12.22
C ASP A 143 16.21 23.98 -10.96
N SER A 144 17.21 23.61 -10.15
CA SER A 144 16.95 22.92 -8.88
C SER A 144 16.12 23.78 -7.91
N ILE A 145 16.39 25.09 -7.82
CA ILE A 145 15.64 26.00 -6.95
C ILE A 145 14.20 26.16 -7.43
N THR A 146 13.98 26.29 -8.73
CA THR A 146 12.63 26.42 -9.30
C THR A 146 11.82 25.13 -9.12
N GLN A 147 12.44 23.96 -9.33
CA GLN A 147 11.82 22.67 -9.04
C GLN A 147 11.48 22.52 -7.55
N ASP A 148 12.40 22.87 -6.65
CA ASP A 148 12.17 22.83 -5.20
C ASP A 148 11.06 23.78 -4.77
N GLN A 149 10.97 24.96 -5.39
CA GLN A 149 9.89 25.91 -5.13
C GLN A 149 8.54 25.38 -5.65
N GLN A 150 8.50 24.79 -6.85
CA GLN A 150 7.29 24.18 -7.39
C GLN A 150 6.80 23.03 -6.51
N GLU A 151 7.70 22.21 -5.99
CA GLU A 151 7.35 21.13 -5.08
C GLU A 151 6.85 21.65 -3.72
N LEU A 152 7.47 22.72 -3.18
CA LEU A 152 6.96 23.38 -1.98
C LEU A 152 5.58 24.01 -2.21
N ASP A 153 5.35 24.62 -3.36
CA ASP A 153 4.05 25.18 -3.74
C ASP A 153 3.01 24.08 -3.92
N ARG A 154 3.41 22.92 -4.45
CA ARG A 154 2.55 21.74 -4.55
C ARG A 154 2.17 21.23 -3.16
N ILE A 155 3.13 21.02 -2.26
CA ILE A 155 2.88 20.64 -0.87
C ILE A 155 1.99 21.68 -0.16
N SER A 156 2.23 22.96 -0.45
CA SER A 156 1.42 24.06 0.07
C SER A 156 0.02 24.17 -0.54
N ARG A 157 -0.24 23.58 -1.73
CA ARG A 157 -1.59 23.50 -2.32
C ARG A 157 -2.32 22.24 -1.89
N GLU A 158 -1.55 21.18 -1.64
CA GLU A 158 -1.97 19.98 -0.93
C GLU A 158 -2.22 20.26 0.56
N THR A 159 -2.06 21.51 1.03
CA THR A 159 -2.61 21.96 2.31
C THR A 159 -4.07 21.59 2.37
N VAL A 160 -4.27 20.60 3.22
CA VAL A 160 -5.47 20.11 3.83
C VAL A 160 -6.42 21.27 4.10
N ASN A 161 -7.24 21.60 3.09
CA ASN A 161 -8.24 22.62 3.23
C ASN A 161 -9.46 21.93 3.82
N ALA A 162 -9.45 21.83 5.14
CA ALA A 162 -10.54 21.27 5.92
C ALA A 162 -11.88 21.99 5.60
N GLU A 163 -11.85 23.27 5.20
CA GLU A 163 -13.04 23.99 4.73
C GLU A 163 -13.58 23.42 3.40
N LYS A 164 -12.71 23.03 2.46
CA LYS A 164 -13.13 22.33 1.23
C LYS A 164 -13.75 20.98 1.55
N PHE A 165 -13.19 20.25 2.51
CA PHE A 165 -13.79 19.00 2.95
C PHE A 165 -15.15 19.23 3.61
N LEU A 166 -15.28 20.23 4.50
CA LEU A 166 -16.57 20.61 5.08
C LEU A 166 -17.59 21.03 4.01
N ALA A 167 -17.15 21.73 2.96
CA ALA A 167 -18.01 22.05 1.83
C ALA A 167 -18.50 20.80 1.08
N LEU A 168 -17.64 19.78 0.93
CA LEU A 168 -18.04 18.49 0.37
C LEU A 168 -19.02 17.73 1.27
N VAL A 169 -18.79 17.71 2.58
CA VAL A 169 -19.70 17.11 3.56
C VAL A 169 -21.08 17.79 3.53
N LYS A 170 -21.12 19.12 3.38
CA LYS A 170 -22.37 19.88 3.26
C LYS A 170 -23.09 19.63 1.92
N LYS A 171 -22.34 19.32 0.85
CA LYS A 171 -22.88 19.02 -0.48
C LYS A 171 -23.53 17.63 -0.54
N TYR A 172 -22.99 16.66 0.18
CA TYR A 172 -23.49 15.29 0.20
C TYR A 172 -23.98 14.94 1.60
N THR A 173 -25.28 15.10 1.85
CA THR A 173 -25.91 14.76 3.14
C THR A 173 -26.46 13.33 3.17
N ASP A 174 -26.71 12.72 2.01
CA ASP A 174 -27.25 11.36 1.90
C ASP A 174 -26.19 10.39 1.37
N PHE A 175 -25.72 9.50 2.24
CA PHE A 175 -24.72 8.45 1.92
C PHE A 175 -25.34 7.06 1.76
N SER A 176 -26.56 6.98 1.24
CA SER A 176 -27.27 5.72 1.05
C SER A 176 -26.61 4.82 0.00
N GLU A 177 -26.05 5.41 -1.06
CA GLU A 177 -25.31 4.69 -2.11
C GLU A 177 -23.98 5.38 -2.44
N LEU A 178 -22.89 4.60 -2.45
CA LEU A 178 -21.56 5.10 -2.80
C LEU A 178 -21.43 5.17 -4.33
N THR A 179 -21.61 6.36 -4.90
CA THR A 179 -21.34 6.56 -6.33
C THR A 179 -19.83 6.66 -6.58
N PRO A 180 -19.30 6.18 -7.72
CA PRO A 180 -17.89 6.33 -8.04
C PRO A 180 -17.41 7.79 -8.05
N ALA A 181 -18.30 8.75 -8.37
CA ALA A 181 -17.99 10.17 -8.30
C ALA A 181 -17.73 10.64 -6.86
N MET A 182 -18.58 10.24 -5.91
CA MET A 182 -18.38 10.54 -4.49
C MET A 182 -17.08 9.95 -3.95
N ILE A 183 -16.76 8.71 -4.32
CA ILE A 183 -15.48 8.07 -3.91
C ILE A 183 -14.30 8.91 -4.40
N ASN A 184 -14.32 9.39 -5.64
CA ASN A 184 -13.23 10.20 -6.19
C ASN A 184 -13.10 11.56 -5.51
N GLU A 185 -14.21 12.13 -5.08
CA GLU A 185 -14.22 13.42 -4.39
C GLU A 185 -13.75 13.28 -2.93
N PHE A 186 -14.12 12.20 -2.24
CA PHE A 186 -13.80 12.00 -0.82
C PHE A 186 -12.49 11.23 -0.56
N VAL A 187 -12.07 10.32 -1.45
CA VAL A 187 -10.98 9.38 -1.19
C VAL A 187 -9.80 9.65 -2.12
N GLU A 188 -8.63 9.86 -1.53
CA GLU A 188 -7.37 10.06 -2.26
C GLU A 188 -6.77 8.70 -2.65
N LYS A 189 -6.61 7.82 -1.65
CA LYS A 189 -6.02 6.49 -1.82
C LYS A 189 -6.53 5.53 -0.75
N ILE A 190 -6.50 4.24 -1.10
CA ILE A 190 -6.84 3.15 -0.20
C ILE A 190 -5.63 2.23 -0.13
N LEU A 191 -5.04 2.08 1.06
CA LEU A 191 -3.96 1.15 1.30
C LEU A 191 -4.55 -0.13 1.86
N VAL A 192 -4.27 -1.23 1.18
CA VAL A 192 -4.65 -2.56 1.64
C VAL A 192 -3.39 -3.27 2.09
N HIS A 193 -3.35 -3.64 3.37
CA HIS A 193 -2.23 -4.37 3.94
C HIS A 193 -2.32 -5.86 3.64
N GLN A 194 -1.20 -6.53 3.88
CA GLN A 194 -1.14 -7.98 3.84
C GLN A 194 -2.09 -8.56 4.87
N ALA A 195 -2.80 -9.63 4.49
CA ALA A 195 -3.66 -10.34 5.43
C ALA A 195 -2.82 -11.15 6.41
N GLU A 196 -3.14 -11.04 7.69
CA GLU A 196 -2.51 -11.78 8.78
C GLU A 196 -3.43 -12.93 9.23
N GLY A 197 -2.84 -14.03 9.67
CA GLY A 197 -3.59 -15.21 10.14
C GLY A 197 -4.00 -16.21 9.05
N LYS A 198 -4.75 -17.26 9.45
CA LYS A 198 -5.13 -18.38 8.57
C LYS A 198 -6.61 -18.75 8.75
N GLY A 199 -7.32 -18.94 7.64
CA GLY A 199 -8.71 -19.40 7.65
C GLY A 199 -9.67 -18.37 8.25
N ALA A 200 -10.31 -18.70 9.38
CA ALA A 200 -11.31 -17.86 10.03
C ALA A 200 -10.73 -16.73 10.89
N SER A 201 -9.47 -16.82 11.31
CA SER A 201 -8.75 -15.75 12.01
C SER A 201 -7.99 -14.82 11.07
N ARG A 202 -8.31 -14.84 9.77
CA ARG A 202 -7.67 -14.00 8.76
C ARG A 202 -8.17 -12.57 8.92
N THR A 203 -7.32 -11.69 9.42
CA THR A 203 -7.56 -10.24 9.49
C THR A 203 -6.82 -9.55 8.37
N GLN A 204 -7.35 -8.43 7.89
CA GLN A 204 -6.72 -7.66 6.83
C GLN A 204 -6.98 -6.18 7.12
N GLU A 205 -5.90 -5.43 7.33
CA GLU A 205 -5.99 -4.00 7.62
C GLU A 205 -6.17 -3.20 6.32
N VAL A 206 -7.06 -2.22 6.37
CA VAL A 206 -7.37 -1.32 5.26
C VAL A 206 -7.30 0.11 5.78
N GLU A 207 -6.38 0.90 5.25
CA GLU A 207 -6.29 2.33 5.54
C GLU A 207 -6.92 3.14 4.42
N ILE A 208 -7.80 4.06 4.79
CA ILE A 208 -8.48 4.96 3.85
C ILE A 208 -7.90 6.36 4.06
N PHE A 209 -7.39 6.96 2.99
CA PHE A 209 -6.92 8.33 2.99
C PHE A 209 -7.96 9.20 2.31
N PHE A 210 -8.48 10.19 3.04
CA PHE A 210 -9.46 11.13 2.52
C PHE A 210 -8.78 12.27 1.77
N ASN A 211 -9.37 12.70 0.67
CA ASN A 211 -8.96 13.94 0.01
C ASN A 211 -9.05 15.10 1.00
N PHE A 212 -8.08 16.01 0.93
CA PHE A 212 -7.97 17.20 1.77
C PHE A 212 -7.72 16.95 3.26
N ILE A 213 -7.69 15.71 3.76
CA ILE A 213 -7.49 15.45 5.19
C ILE A 213 -6.47 14.34 5.47
N GLY A 214 -6.28 13.41 4.53
CA GLY A 214 -5.45 12.23 4.71
C GLY A 214 -6.05 11.25 5.70
N LYS A 215 -5.21 10.54 6.47
CA LYS A 215 -5.67 9.60 7.51
C LYS A 215 -6.17 10.38 8.74
N VAL A 216 -7.48 10.30 9.00
CA VAL A 216 -8.12 10.74 10.25
C VAL A 216 -8.38 9.52 11.11
N GLU A 217 -7.89 9.56 12.34
CA GLU A 217 -8.29 8.61 13.37
C GLU A 217 -9.44 9.28 14.13
N ILE A 218 -10.67 8.92 13.74
CA ILE A 218 -11.85 9.32 14.49
C ILE A 218 -11.87 8.48 15.76
N PRO A 219 -12.08 9.08 16.95
CA PRO A 219 -12.36 8.32 18.15
C PRO A 219 -13.64 7.52 17.94
N ARG A 220 -13.49 6.23 17.62
CA ARG A 220 -14.63 5.33 17.53
C ARG A 220 -15.22 5.23 18.92
N LYS A 221 -16.51 5.51 19.06
CA LYS A 221 -17.25 5.01 20.22
C LYS A 221 -17.10 3.50 20.14
N GLU A 222 -16.38 2.91 21.10
CA GLU A 222 -16.37 1.46 21.24
C GLU A 222 -17.84 1.05 21.31
N ILE A 223 -18.31 0.33 20.29
CA ILE A 223 -19.60 -0.33 20.37
C ILE A 223 -19.35 -1.38 21.43
N GLU A 224 -19.68 -1.06 22.68
CA GLU A 224 -19.65 -2.02 23.77
C GLU A 224 -20.67 -3.09 23.41
N LEU A 225 -20.20 -4.18 22.79
CA LEU A 225 -21.06 -5.33 22.54
C LEU A 225 -21.68 -5.72 23.87
N THR A 226 -23.00 -5.86 23.84
CA THR A 226 -23.76 -6.32 25.00
C THR A 226 -23.21 -7.66 25.46
N GLU A 227 -23.30 -7.97 26.75
CA GLU A 227 -22.79 -9.24 27.29
C GLU A 227 -23.36 -10.46 26.56
N GLU A 228 -24.60 -10.34 26.05
CA GLU A 228 -25.28 -11.34 25.24
C GLU A 228 -24.60 -11.58 23.89
N GLU A 229 -24.18 -10.52 23.19
CA GLU A 229 -23.48 -10.63 21.90
C GLU A 229 -22.05 -11.19 22.09
N LYS A 230 -21.38 -10.82 23.18
CA LYS A 230 -20.07 -11.39 23.56
C LYS A 230 -20.18 -12.89 23.85
N ALA A 231 -21.21 -13.30 24.59
CA ALA A 231 -21.48 -14.72 24.88
C ALA A 231 -21.85 -15.50 23.60
N ALA A 232 -22.65 -14.90 22.71
CA ALA A 232 -23.01 -15.51 21.43
C ALA A 232 -21.79 -15.72 20.53
N LEU A 233 -20.88 -14.74 20.47
CA LEU A 233 -19.63 -14.85 19.71
C LEU A 233 -18.73 -15.96 20.28
N ALA A 234 -18.56 -16.00 21.60
CA ALA A 234 -17.77 -17.03 22.29
C ALA A 234 -18.36 -18.44 22.06
N GLU A 235 -19.69 -18.59 22.13
CA GLU A 235 -20.35 -19.87 21.83
C GLU A 235 -20.20 -20.24 20.35
N GLN A 236 -20.27 -19.27 19.43
CA GLN A 236 -20.04 -19.49 18.01
C GLN A 236 -18.58 -19.93 17.75
N GLU A 237 -17.61 -19.33 18.43
CA GLU A 237 -16.20 -19.72 18.37
C GLU A 237 -15.97 -21.13 18.92
N ARG A 238 -16.58 -21.49 20.06
CA ARG A 238 -16.53 -22.85 20.61
C ARG A 238 -17.10 -23.88 19.63
N ARG A 239 -18.23 -23.58 18.98
CA ARG A 239 -18.81 -24.44 17.94
C ARG A 239 -17.89 -24.58 16.74
N ARG A 240 -17.28 -23.48 16.29
CA ARG A 240 -16.30 -23.48 15.20
C ARG A 240 -15.06 -24.29 15.57
N ALA A 241 -14.54 -24.17 16.79
CA ALA A 241 -13.40 -24.91 17.30
C ALA A 241 -13.67 -26.42 17.36
N LYS A 242 -14.83 -26.84 17.90
CA LYS A 242 -15.27 -28.24 17.91
C LYS A 242 -15.37 -28.80 16.49
N LYS A 243 -15.95 -28.05 15.56
CA LYS A 243 -16.06 -28.45 14.14
C LYS A 243 -14.69 -28.56 13.47
N ALA A 244 -13.77 -27.64 13.77
CA ALA A 244 -12.40 -27.66 13.25
C ALA A 244 -11.59 -28.85 13.80
N GLU A 245 -11.76 -29.20 15.08
CA GLU A 245 -11.15 -30.38 15.68
C GLU A 245 -11.69 -31.68 15.08
N TYR A 246 -13.01 -31.80 14.96
CA TYR A 246 -13.65 -32.92 14.29
C TYR A 246 -13.14 -33.09 12.85
N ASN A 247 -13.12 -32.01 12.06
CA ASN A 247 -12.61 -32.03 10.69
C ASN A 247 -11.13 -32.43 10.64
N ARG A 248 -10.30 -31.97 11.59
CA ARG A 248 -8.88 -32.37 11.68
C ARG A 248 -8.73 -33.88 11.86
N ARG A 249 -9.45 -34.46 12.82
CA ARG A 249 -9.44 -35.91 13.09
C ARG A 249 -9.94 -36.72 11.88
N TYR A 250 -11.01 -36.26 11.24
CA TYR A 250 -11.55 -36.88 10.04
C TYR A 250 -10.54 -36.89 8.88
N MET A 251 -9.90 -35.75 8.60
CA MET A 251 -8.91 -35.62 7.53
C MET A 251 -7.63 -36.43 7.79
N GLU A 252 -7.23 -36.62 9.05
CA GLU A 252 -6.12 -37.49 9.40
C GLU A 252 -6.44 -38.96 9.11
N LYS A 253 -7.64 -39.44 9.48
CA LYS A 253 -8.09 -40.79 9.16
C LYS A 253 -8.14 -41.04 7.65
N LYS A 254 -8.69 -40.09 6.89
CA LYS A 254 -8.72 -40.14 5.41
C LYS A 254 -7.31 -40.21 4.81
N ARG A 255 -6.35 -39.44 5.34
CA ARG A 255 -4.94 -39.47 4.89
C ARG A 255 -4.27 -40.81 5.16
N ARG A 256 -4.51 -41.42 6.33
CA ARG A 256 -3.99 -42.76 6.66
C ARG A 256 -4.55 -43.81 5.70
N GLN A 257 -5.87 -43.81 5.47
CA GLN A 257 -6.51 -44.71 4.52
C GLN A 257 -5.97 -44.58 3.09
N TRP A 258 -5.71 -43.35 2.65
CA TRP A 258 -5.14 -43.10 1.31
C TRP A 258 -3.69 -43.59 1.21
N LYS A 259 -2.87 -43.39 2.24
CA LYS A 259 -1.50 -43.93 2.30
C LYS A 259 -1.50 -45.45 2.27
N GLU A 260 -2.34 -46.09 3.08
CA GLU A 260 -2.48 -47.55 3.08
C GLU A 260 -3.00 -48.08 1.73
N GLN A 261 -3.88 -47.34 1.03
CA GLN A 261 -4.29 -47.71 -0.33
C GLN A 261 -3.12 -47.62 -1.31
N GLN A 262 -2.33 -46.54 -1.26
CA GLN A 262 -1.14 -46.41 -2.10
C GLN A 262 -0.07 -47.46 -1.80
N GLU A 263 0.13 -47.81 -0.53
CA GLU A 263 1.05 -48.89 -0.15
C GLU A 263 0.57 -50.23 -0.67
N ARG A 264 -0.73 -50.56 -0.53
CA ARG A 264 -1.30 -51.78 -1.11
C ARG A 264 -1.24 -51.80 -2.64
N GLU A 265 -1.47 -50.68 -3.31
CA GLU A 265 -1.35 -50.57 -4.77
C GLU A 265 0.10 -50.77 -5.22
N LYS A 266 1.07 -50.21 -4.48
CA LYS A 266 2.51 -50.42 -4.72
C LYS A 266 2.93 -51.86 -4.46
N GLU A 267 2.51 -52.46 -3.36
CA GLU A 267 2.78 -53.87 -3.04
C GLU A 267 2.17 -54.81 -4.10
N GLN A 268 0.97 -54.50 -4.61
CA GLN A 268 0.37 -55.25 -5.70
C GLN A 268 1.16 -55.08 -7.00
N GLN A 269 1.58 -53.86 -7.35
CA GLN A 269 2.46 -53.63 -8.50
C GLN A 269 3.80 -54.37 -8.37
N GLU A 270 4.45 -54.29 -7.21
CA GLU A 270 5.71 -54.96 -6.92
C GLU A 270 5.57 -56.50 -6.94
N ALA A 271 4.46 -57.04 -6.44
CA ALA A 271 4.14 -58.47 -6.52
C ALA A 271 3.85 -58.95 -7.96
N LEU A 272 3.33 -58.07 -8.82
CA LEU A 272 3.18 -58.30 -10.26
C LEU A 272 4.50 -58.16 -11.03
N GLU A 273 5.49 -57.43 -10.50
CA GLU A 273 6.82 -57.22 -11.08
C GLU A 273 7.90 -58.22 -10.61
N LEU A 274 7.59 -59.11 -9.64
CA LEU A 274 8.50 -60.21 -9.24
C LEU A 274 8.64 -61.26 -10.36
N PRO A 275 9.86 -61.72 -10.70
CA PRO A 275 10.13 -62.40 -11.97
C PRO A 275 9.58 -63.83 -12.03
N ALA A 276 8.90 -64.13 -13.13
CA ALA A 276 8.69 -65.48 -13.63
C ALA A 276 10.06 -66.11 -14.00
N ALA A 277 10.79 -66.66 -13.03
CA ALA A 277 11.98 -67.45 -13.29
C ALA A 277 12.27 -68.45 -12.16
N SER A 278 11.73 -69.67 -12.27
CA SER A 278 12.48 -70.91 -12.03
C SER A 278 11.59 -72.15 -12.21
N THR A 279 11.51 -72.66 -13.44
CA THR A 279 11.34 -74.11 -13.67
C THR A 279 12.30 -74.54 -14.77
N GLU A 280 13.54 -74.82 -14.39
CA GLU A 280 14.45 -75.64 -15.18
C GLU A 280 15.24 -76.56 -14.23
N LYS A 281 14.87 -77.83 -14.16
CA LYS A 281 15.68 -78.95 -14.72
C LYS A 281 15.21 -80.32 -14.21
N GLY A 282 14.75 -81.13 -15.17
CA GLY A 282 15.29 -82.48 -15.41
C GLY A 282 14.60 -83.66 -14.76
N GLU A 283 14.02 -84.54 -15.58
CA GLU A 283 14.32 -85.98 -15.50
C GLU A 283 14.00 -86.71 -16.82
N ARG A 284 14.92 -87.60 -17.20
CA ARG A 284 14.87 -88.57 -18.30
C ARG A 284 13.77 -89.61 -18.04
N ILE A 285 13.33 -90.33 -19.08
CA ILE A 285 13.47 -91.80 -19.23
C ILE A 285 12.76 -92.29 -20.52
N ALA A 286 13.49 -93.18 -21.23
CA ALA A 286 13.12 -94.20 -22.22
C ALA A 286 12.36 -93.80 -23.48
#